data_AF-A0A178C4T7-F1
#
_entry.id   AF-A0A178C4T7-F1
#
_cell.length_a   1.000
_cell.length_b   1.000
_cell.length_c   1.000
_cell.angle_alpha   90.00
_cell.angle_beta   90.00
_cell.angle_gamma   90.00
#
_symmetry.space_group_name_H-M   'P 1'
#
loop_
_entity.id
_entity.type
_entity.pdbx_description
1 polymer ?
#
loop_
_entity_poly.entity_id
_entity_poly.type
_entity_poly.pdbx_seq_one_letter_code
_entity_poly.pdbx_strand_id
1 'polypeptide(L)'
;MRFCRSWLYCTLERDFYGFKINAGKRIRDSLKRTQITYIKRTAPVKYYDVLIPKTEIDCKRKVMDTDYLARLHQDSVELVATDPIQTITETGVKTQSGREIHWDAIMLANGLKTGQILHRLEVYGQGGISLNGYVRGLLQHTFRSLVLKLTTKQWKRHCDGAAQAYHGSCVSSFPNFFIMMGPNTAAGHLSVVFSTECQINFTLHFLRPVLKEEAMATAISVVPNAEKRDNA
;
A
#
# COMPACT_ATOMS: atom_id res chain seq x y z
N MET A 1 -23.93 25.44 -13.18
CA MET A 1 -22.89 25.08 -12.17
C MET A 1 -23.29 23.90 -11.28
N ARG A 2 -24.39 23.96 -10.51
CA ARG A 2 -24.78 22.85 -9.60
C ARG A 2 -25.17 21.56 -10.33
N PHE A 3 -25.98 21.66 -11.39
CA PHE A 3 -26.41 20.51 -12.19
C PHE A 3 -25.24 19.75 -12.83
N CYS A 4 -24.29 20.44 -13.47
CA CYS A 4 -23.11 19.81 -14.05
C CYS A 4 -22.28 19.04 -13.00
N ARG A 5 -22.12 19.60 -11.79
CA ARG A 5 -21.39 18.94 -10.70
C ARG A 5 -22.14 17.72 -10.19
N SER A 6 -23.47 17.81 -10.03
CA SER A 6 -24.30 16.66 -9.64
C SER A 6 -24.27 15.55 -10.71
N TRP A 7 -24.32 15.92 -11.98
CA TRP A 7 -24.23 14.97 -13.09
C TRP A 7 -22.86 14.27 -13.12
N LEU A 8 -21.76 15.02 -13.00
CA LEU A 8 -20.41 14.45 -12.89
C LEU A 8 -20.28 13.53 -11.68
N TYR A 9 -20.78 13.95 -10.51
CA TYR A 9 -20.81 13.14 -9.30
C TYR A 9 -21.52 11.80 -9.55
N CYS A 10 -22.78 11.83 -10.02
CA CYS A 10 -23.54 10.61 -10.29
C CYS A 10 -22.87 9.71 -11.34
N THR A 11 -22.18 10.31 -12.32
CA THR A 11 -21.46 9.56 -13.36
C THR A 11 -20.25 8.85 -12.78
N LEU A 12 -19.45 9.51 -11.94
CA LEU A 12 -18.30 8.90 -11.26
C LEU A 12 -18.73 7.87 -10.22
N GLU A 13 -19.81 8.14 -9.48
CA GLU A 13 -20.34 7.24 -8.46
C GLU A 13 -20.85 5.92 -9.06
N ARG A 14 -21.29 5.94 -10.32
CA ARG A 14 -21.71 4.73 -11.04
C ARG A 14 -20.58 3.70 -11.15
N ASP A 15 -19.34 4.15 -11.27
CA ASP A 15 -18.19 3.25 -11.38
C ASP A 15 -17.93 2.51 -10.05
N PHE A 16 -18.44 3.02 -8.92
CA PHE A 16 -18.34 2.36 -7.62
C PHE A 16 -19.03 0.99 -7.61
N TYR A 17 -20.09 0.81 -8.40
CA TYR A 17 -20.73 -0.50 -8.57
C TYR A 17 -19.81 -1.55 -9.19
N GLY A 18 -18.76 -1.13 -9.89
CA GLY A 18 -17.70 -2.01 -10.42
C GLY A 18 -16.94 -2.78 -9.35
N PHE A 19 -16.87 -2.26 -8.11
CA PHE A 19 -16.21 -2.93 -6.97
C PHE A 19 -17.00 -4.10 -6.41
N LYS A 20 -18.29 -4.22 -6.71
CA LYS A 20 -19.06 -5.41 -6.30
C LYS A 20 -18.50 -6.63 -7.05
N ILE A 21 -18.00 -7.62 -6.30
CA ILE A 21 -17.29 -8.80 -6.84
C ILE A 21 -18.07 -9.43 -8.00
N ASN A 22 -19.33 -9.81 -7.75
CA ASN A 22 -20.18 -10.48 -8.74
C ASN A 22 -20.94 -9.49 -9.64
N ALA A 23 -21.68 -8.56 -9.03
CA ALA A 23 -22.58 -7.65 -9.76
C ALA A 23 -21.83 -6.64 -10.64
N GLY A 24 -20.60 -6.26 -10.26
CA GLY A 24 -19.78 -5.27 -10.98
C GLY A 24 -19.02 -5.83 -12.18
N LYS A 25 -19.06 -7.15 -12.43
CA LYS A 25 -18.25 -7.81 -13.47
C LYS A 25 -18.46 -7.20 -14.87
N ARG A 26 -19.70 -6.89 -15.24
CA ARG A 26 -20.01 -6.28 -16.55
C ARG A 26 -19.35 -4.90 -16.73
N ILE A 27 -19.31 -4.10 -15.65
CA ILE A 27 -18.66 -2.79 -15.65
C ILE A 27 -17.15 -2.98 -15.83
N ARG A 28 -16.54 -3.89 -15.05
CA ARG A 28 -15.12 -4.21 -15.15
C ARG A 28 -14.74 -4.75 -16.54
N ASP A 29 -15.54 -5.65 -17.11
CA ASP A 29 -15.34 -6.18 -18.47
C ASP A 29 -15.46 -5.10 -19.55
N SER A 30 -16.37 -4.12 -19.36
CA SER A 30 -16.48 -2.95 -20.24
C SER A 30 -15.23 -2.07 -20.17
N LEU A 31 -14.82 -1.70 -18.95
CA LEU A 31 -13.62 -0.88 -18.74
C LEU A 31 -12.36 -1.58 -19.27
N LYS A 32 -12.22 -2.89 -19.02
CA LYS A 32 -11.11 -3.71 -19.53
C LYS A 32 -11.03 -3.63 -21.06
N ARG A 33 -12.16 -3.76 -21.77
CA ARG A 33 -12.19 -3.64 -23.24
C ARG A 33 -11.72 -2.26 -23.69
N THR A 34 -12.23 -1.19 -23.09
CA THR A 34 -11.81 0.18 -23.41
C THR A 34 -10.30 0.38 -23.22
N GLN A 35 -9.74 -0.10 -22.11
CA GLN A 35 -8.30 0.03 -21.84
C GLN A 35 -7.45 -0.81 -22.82
N ILE A 36 -7.87 -2.03 -23.15
CA ILE A 36 -7.18 -2.87 -24.14
C ILE A 36 -7.21 -2.21 -25.52
N THR A 37 -8.36 -1.66 -25.93
CA THR A 37 -8.47 -0.92 -27.20
C THR A 37 -7.54 0.29 -27.22
N TYR A 38 -7.44 1.03 -26.11
CA TYR A 38 -6.50 2.15 -25.99
C TYR A 38 -5.04 1.69 -26.15
N ILE A 39 -4.62 0.64 -25.43
CA ILE A 39 -3.26 0.08 -25.54
C ILE A 39 -2.96 -0.35 -26.98
N LYS A 40 -3.87 -1.11 -27.61
CA LYS A 40 -3.70 -1.58 -28.99
C LYS A 40 -3.74 -0.47 -30.04
N ARG A 41 -4.27 0.70 -29.71
CA ARG A 41 -4.26 1.86 -30.61
C ARG A 41 -2.96 2.64 -30.49
N THR A 42 -2.39 2.74 -29.28
CA THR A 42 -1.28 3.65 -28.99
C THR A 42 0.08 2.95 -29.00
N ALA A 43 0.17 1.71 -28.51
CA ALA A 43 1.45 1.00 -28.37
C ALA A 43 1.83 0.19 -29.63
N PRO A 44 3.12 -0.13 -29.84
CA PRO A 44 3.56 -1.04 -30.90
C PRO A 44 3.02 -2.47 -30.73
N VAL A 45 2.64 -3.10 -31.84
CA VAL A 45 2.11 -4.49 -31.87
C VAL A 45 3.05 -5.50 -31.20
N LYS A 46 4.37 -5.31 -31.37
CA LYS A 46 5.42 -6.19 -30.78
C LYS A 46 5.38 -6.29 -29.24
N TYR A 47 4.70 -5.37 -28.55
CA TYR A 47 4.67 -5.32 -27.08
C TYR A 47 3.31 -5.66 -26.45
N TYR A 48 2.31 -6.07 -27.24
CA TYR A 48 0.96 -6.33 -26.71
C TYR A 48 0.91 -7.39 -25.61
N ASP A 49 1.67 -8.47 -25.75
CA ASP A 49 1.66 -9.58 -24.78
C ASP A 49 2.19 -9.18 -23.40
N VAL A 50 3.00 -8.13 -23.36
CA VAL A 50 3.61 -7.60 -22.12
C VAL A 50 2.77 -6.45 -21.55
N LEU A 51 2.27 -5.56 -22.40
CA LEU A 51 1.58 -4.35 -21.99
C LEU A 51 0.13 -4.59 -21.55
N ILE A 52 -0.52 -5.64 -22.06
CA ILE A 52 -1.91 -5.96 -21.71
C ILE A 52 -1.93 -6.78 -20.40
N PRO A 53 -2.42 -6.24 -19.28
CA PRO A 53 -2.39 -6.94 -18.00
C PRO A 53 -3.32 -8.16 -17.97
N LYS A 54 -2.85 -9.25 -17.34
CA LYS A 54 -3.62 -10.48 -17.11
C LYS A 54 -4.54 -10.40 -15.89
N THR A 55 -4.30 -9.45 -15.00
CA THR A 55 -5.11 -9.20 -13.80
C THR A 55 -6.44 -8.53 -14.15
N GLU A 56 -7.44 -8.64 -13.27
CA GLU A 56 -8.65 -7.83 -13.41
C GLU A 56 -8.32 -6.33 -13.30
N ILE A 57 -9.13 -5.51 -13.99
CA ILE A 57 -9.00 -4.06 -13.92
C ILE A 57 -9.26 -3.58 -12.50
N ASP A 58 -8.55 -2.53 -12.07
CA ASP A 58 -8.63 -1.91 -10.75
C ASP A 58 -8.19 -2.78 -9.55
N CYS A 59 -7.72 -4.02 -9.76
CA CYS A 59 -6.99 -4.79 -8.73
C CYS A 59 -5.66 -4.15 -8.32
N LYS A 60 -5.11 -3.29 -9.20
CA LYS A 60 -3.97 -2.41 -8.91
C LYS A 60 -4.36 -1.01 -9.31
N ARG A 61 -3.76 -0.01 -8.64
CA ARG A 61 -3.98 1.40 -8.96
C ARG A 61 -3.54 1.67 -10.40
N LYS A 62 -4.45 2.23 -11.21
CA LYS A 62 -4.15 2.62 -12.59
C LYS A 62 -3.11 3.73 -12.61
N VAL A 63 -2.14 3.59 -13.50
CA VAL A 63 -1.23 4.66 -13.89
C VAL A 63 -1.86 5.36 -15.10
N MET A 64 -1.91 6.69 -15.05
CA MET A 64 -2.41 7.48 -16.18
C MET A 64 -1.28 7.57 -17.20
N ASP A 65 -1.57 7.24 -18.45
CA ASP A 65 -0.60 7.37 -19.53
C ASP A 65 -0.32 8.85 -19.80
N THR A 66 0.96 9.21 -19.79
CA THR A 66 1.48 10.52 -20.20
C THR A 66 2.44 10.30 -21.37
N ASP A 67 1.89 9.79 -22.48
CA ASP A 67 2.60 9.41 -23.71
C ASP A 67 3.58 8.22 -23.56
N TYR A 68 3.53 7.48 -22.45
CA TYR A 68 4.42 6.34 -22.22
C TYR A 68 4.26 5.28 -23.32
N LEU A 69 3.01 4.92 -23.66
CA LEU A 69 2.74 3.92 -24.69
C LEU A 69 3.18 4.39 -26.09
N ALA A 70 3.02 5.68 -26.40
CA ALA A 70 3.41 6.25 -27.69
C ALA A 70 4.94 6.27 -27.86
N ARG A 71 5.68 6.51 -26.77
CA ARG A 71 7.15 6.53 -26.78
C ARG A 71 7.79 5.18 -27.11
N LEU A 72 7.07 4.07 -26.92
CA LEU A 72 7.57 2.73 -27.27
C LEU A 72 7.74 2.50 -28.77
N HIS A 73 7.26 3.41 -29.64
CA HIS A 73 7.52 3.38 -31.09
C HIS A 73 8.91 3.92 -31.46
N GLN A 74 9.61 4.61 -30.56
CA GLN A 74 10.91 5.19 -30.87
C GLN A 74 11.98 4.10 -31.04
N ASP A 75 12.83 4.24 -32.06
CA ASP A 75 13.93 3.29 -32.32
C ASP A 75 14.97 3.25 -31.18
N SER A 76 15.06 4.33 -30.39
CA SER A 76 15.94 4.42 -29.22
C SER A 76 15.37 3.74 -27.97
N VAL A 77 14.18 3.14 -28.04
CA VAL A 77 13.51 2.52 -26.89
C VAL A 77 13.30 1.03 -27.15
N GLU A 78 13.83 0.22 -26.25
CA GLU A 78 13.63 -1.23 -26.26
C GLU A 78 12.99 -1.67 -24.93
N LEU A 79 11.82 -2.32 -25.02
CA LEU A 79 11.20 -3.00 -23.88
C LEU A 79 11.61 -4.47 -23.87
N VAL A 80 12.41 -4.85 -22.86
CA VAL A 80 12.85 -6.24 -22.62
C VAL A 80 12.04 -6.84 -21.48
N ALA A 81 11.19 -7.83 -21.79
CA ALA A 81 10.27 -8.43 -20.81
C ALA A 81 10.54 -9.91 -20.50
N THR A 82 11.26 -10.60 -21.38
CA THR A 82 11.42 -12.07 -21.35
C THR A 82 12.84 -12.52 -20.99
N ASP A 83 13.79 -11.59 -20.86
CA ASP A 83 15.18 -11.89 -20.59
C ASP A 83 15.64 -11.16 -19.32
N PRO A 84 15.49 -11.78 -18.13
CA PRO A 84 15.78 -11.14 -16.86
C PRO A 84 17.25 -10.75 -16.71
N ILE A 85 17.50 -9.74 -15.88
CA ILE A 85 18.84 -9.32 -15.52
C ILE A 85 19.50 -10.40 -14.64
N GLN A 86 20.71 -10.83 -15.01
CA GLN A 86 21.54 -11.74 -14.22
C GLN A 86 22.49 -10.96 -13.31
N THR A 87 23.24 -9.99 -13.87
CA THR A 87 24.17 -9.17 -13.10
C THR A 87 24.35 -7.80 -13.75
N ILE A 88 24.66 -6.80 -12.93
CA ILE A 88 25.20 -5.51 -13.37
C ILE A 88 26.72 -5.68 -13.51
N THR A 89 27.29 -5.17 -14.60
CA THR A 89 28.73 -5.17 -14.88
C THR A 89 29.27 -3.74 -14.80
N GLU A 90 30.58 -3.57 -14.90
CA GLU A 90 31.20 -2.23 -14.90
C GLU A 90 30.73 -1.35 -16.07
N THR A 91 30.32 -1.97 -17.18
CA THR A 91 29.95 -1.30 -18.44
C THR A 91 28.46 -1.40 -18.77
N GLY A 92 27.66 -2.07 -17.94
CA GLY A 92 26.23 -2.22 -18.21
C GLY A 92 25.56 -3.39 -17.48
N VAL A 93 24.79 -4.19 -18.23
CA VAL A 93 23.95 -5.25 -17.68
C VAL A 93 24.06 -6.52 -18.51
N LYS A 94 24.25 -7.65 -17.84
CA LYS A 94 24.18 -8.98 -18.43
C LYS A 94 22.86 -9.65 -18.09
N THR A 95 22.17 -10.16 -19.10
CA THR A 95 20.91 -10.88 -18.95
C THR A 95 21.11 -12.39 -18.87
N GLN A 96 20.05 -13.15 -18.56
CA GLN A 96 20.13 -14.61 -18.43
C GLN A 96 20.39 -15.33 -19.75
N SER A 97 19.99 -14.76 -20.88
CA SER A 97 20.33 -15.29 -22.21
C SER A 97 21.82 -15.17 -22.56
N GLY A 98 22.60 -14.42 -21.76
CA GLY A 98 24.00 -14.11 -22.03
C GLY A 98 24.20 -12.82 -22.83
N ARG A 99 23.12 -12.10 -23.20
CA ARG A 99 23.20 -10.78 -23.83
C ARG A 99 23.82 -9.77 -22.86
N GLU A 100 24.79 -9.01 -23.37
CA GLU A 100 25.39 -7.88 -22.66
C GLU A 100 24.89 -6.59 -23.28
N ILE A 101 24.33 -5.71 -22.46
CA ILE A 101 23.77 -4.44 -22.87
C ILE A 101 24.57 -3.33 -22.18
N HIS A 102 25.20 -2.49 -22.97
CA HIS A 102 26.00 -1.36 -22.50
C HIS A 102 25.11 -0.19 -22.10
N TRP A 103 25.40 0.47 -20.98
CA TRP A 103 24.63 1.62 -20.51
C TRP A 103 25.53 2.61 -19.76
N ASP A 104 25.27 3.90 -19.93
CA ASP A 104 25.97 4.96 -19.18
C ASP A 104 25.29 5.30 -17.84
N ALA A 105 24.00 4.97 -17.70
CA ALA A 105 23.21 5.23 -16.50
C ALA A 105 22.15 4.16 -16.26
N ILE A 106 21.92 3.82 -14.99
CA ILE A 106 20.88 2.87 -14.55
C ILE A 106 19.89 3.60 -13.63
N MET A 107 18.61 3.53 -13.97
CA MET A 107 17.52 4.08 -13.15
C MET A 107 16.75 2.96 -12.44
N LEU A 108 16.75 2.96 -11.11
CA LEU A 108 16.08 1.94 -10.30
C LEU A 108 14.63 2.33 -9.99
N ALA A 109 13.67 1.87 -10.80
CA ALA A 109 12.24 2.07 -10.60
C ALA A 109 11.54 0.87 -9.90
N ASN A 110 12.05 0.46 -8.73
CA ASN A 110 11.70 -0.80 -8.05
C ASN A 110 10.43 -0.77 -7.16
N GLY A 111 9.67 0.33 -7.16
CA GLY A 111 8.36 0.42 -6.49
C GLY A 111 8.41 0.55 -4.96
N LEU A 112 7.30 0.20 -4.29
CA LEU A 112 7.08 0.43 -2.85
C LEU A 112 6.61 -0.84 -2.12
N LYS A 113 7.05 -1.03 -0.87
CA LYS A 113 6.57 -2.09 0.04
C LYS A 113 5.34 -1.59 0.83
N THR A 114 4.15 -1.76 0.28
CA THR A 114 2.91 -1.18 0.84
C THR A 114 2.32 -1.94 2.02
N GLY A 115 2.63 -3.23 2.20
CA GLY A 115 2.10 -4.05 3.30
C GLY A 115 2.88 -3.97 4.62
N GLN A 116 3.98 -3.23 4.67
CA GLN A 116 4.90 -3.20 5.82
C GLN A 116 4.76 -1.88 6.60
N ILE A 117 3.72 -1.79 7.42
CA ILE A 117 3.43 -0.61 8.24
C ILE A 117 4.45 -0.50 9.37
N LEU A 118 5.02 0.70 9.55
CA LEU A 118 5.99 1.05 10.60
C LEU A 118 7.24 0.13 10.71
N HIS A 119 7.56 -0.68 9.69
CA HIS A 119 8.60 -1.73 9.74
C HIS A 119 10.03 -1.29 10.10
N ARG A 120 10.30 0.03 10.18
CA ARG A 120 11.59 0.60 10.58
C ARG A 120 11.63 1.06 12.05
N LEU A 121 10.49 1.04 12.74
CA LEU A 121 10.37 1.47 14.12
C LEU A 121 10.17 0.29 15.07
N GLU A 122 10.84 0.34 16.20
CA GLU A 122 10.65 -0.58 17.32
C GLU A 122 9.77 0.10 18.36
N VAL A 123 8.47 -0.20 18.34
CA VAL A 123 7.49 0.36 19.28
C VAL A 123 7.08 -0.73 20.28
N TYR A 124 7.14 -0.38 21.57
CA TYR A 124 6.78 -1.25 22.68
C TYR A 124 5.63 -0.63 23.46
N GLY A 125 4.58 -1.42 23.66
CA GLY A 125 3.41 -1.06 24.45
C GLY A 125 3.50 -1.58 25.89
N GLN A 126 2.35 -1.62 26.55
CA GLN A 126 2.21 -2.15 27.91
C GLN A 126 2.73 -3.58 28.01
N GLY A 127 3.34 -3.92 29.14
CA GLY A 127 3.92 -5.24 29.37
C GLY A 127 5.07 -5.61 28.43
N GLY A 128 5.70 -4.63 27.76
CA GLY A 128 6.81 -4.85 26.84
C GLY A 128 6.41 -5.47 25.50
N ILE A 129 5.13 -5.41 25.14
CA ILE A 129 4.60 -5.98 23.90
C ILE A 129 5.12 -5.18 22.69
N SER A 130 5.79 -5.86 21.74
CA SER A 130 6.26 -5.23 20.50
C SER A 130 5.15 -5.16 19.44
N LEU A 131 5.06 -4.01 18.76
CA LEU A 131 4.12 -3.76 17.66
C LEU A 131 4.47 -4.57 16.40
N ASN A 132 5.69 -4.42 15.88
CA ASN A 132 6.10 -4.96 14.58
C ASN A 132 6.71 -6.37 14.62
N GLY A 133 7.18 -6.83 15.79
CA GLY A 133 7.64 -8.20 15.96
C GLY A 133 8.68 -8.70 14.94
N TYR A 134 9.47 -7.80 14.34
CA TYR A 134 10.62 -8.12 13.50
C TYR A 134 11.86 -8.02 14.39
N VAL A 135 12.42 -9.17 14.76
CA VAL A 135 13.75 -9.19 15.38
C VAL A 135 14.73 -8.84 14.27
N ARG A 136 15.34 -7.65 14.35
CA ARG A 136 16.46 -7.31 13.49
C ARG A 136 17.59 -8.29 13.82
N GLY A 137 17.88 -9.20 12.89
CA GLY A 137 19.04 -10.11 12.93
C GLY A 137 20.33 -9.33 12.73
N LEU A 138 20.63 -8.42 13.66
CA LEU A 138 21.81 -7.58 13.62
C LEU A 138 22.20 -7.21 15.05
N LEU A 139 22.40 -8.25 15.86
CA LEU A 139 23.27 -8.35 17.04
C LEU A 139 23.30 -9.83 17.41
N GLN A 140 23.92 -10.63 16.52
CA GLN A 140 24.41 -11.95 16.91
C GLN A 140 25.54 -11.71 17.90
N HIS A 141 25.51 -12.47 18.99
CA HIS A 141 26.48 -12.48 20.09
C HIS A 141 26.13 -11.58 21.29
N THR A 142 25.58 -12.29 22.28
CA THR A 142 25.74 -12.09 23.73
C THR A 142 24.47 -11.60 24.44
N PHE A 143 23.83 -12.55 25.13
CA PHE A 143 22.97 -12.34 26.30
C PHE A 143 21.52 -11.82 26.18
N ARG A 144 20.87 -11.88 25.01
CA ARG A 144 19.44 -11.49 24.87
C ARG A 144 18.47 -12.60 24.42
N SER A 145 18.86 -13.87 24.60
CA SER A 145 18.11 -15.05 24.10
C SER A 145 16.90 -15.45 24.96
N LEU A 146 16.88 -15.12 26.26
CA LEU A 146 15.84 -15.62 27.16
C LEU A 146 14.61 -14.70 27.28
N VAL A 147 14.79 -13.37 27.24
CA VAL A 147 13.68 -12.40 27.36
C VAL A 147 12.88 -12.27 26.05
N LEU A 148 13.53 -12.50 24.90
CA LEU A 148 12.89 -12.34 23.59
C LEU A 148 11.89 -13.45 23.20
N LYS A 149 11.93 -14.62 23.87
CA LYS A 149 11.07 -15.77 23.54
C LYS A 149 9.61 -15.61 24.00
N LEU A 150 9.33 -14.69 24.93
CA LEU A 150 7.99 -14.50 25.50
C LEU A 150 7.21 -13.31 24.90
N THR A 151 7.84 -12.44 24.10
CA THR A 151 7.22 -11.23 23.57
C THR A 151 6.42 -11.52 22.29
N THR A 152 5.25 -12.12 22.47
CA THR A 152 4.34 -12.44 21.36
C THR A 152 3.57 -11.18 20.89
N LYS A 153 4.20 -10.45 19.97
CA LYS A 153 3.65 -9.84 18.74
C LYS A 153 2.12 -9.64 18.69
N GLN A 154 1.66 -8.44 18.99
CA GLN A 154 0.23 -8.04 18.93
C GLN A 154 -0.46 -8.51 17.63
N TRP A 155 0.11 -8.19 16.46
CA TRP A 155 -0.45 -8.56 15.16
C TRP A 155 -0.27 -10.04 14.77
N LYS A 156 0.73 -10.75 15.31
CA LYS A 156 0.83 -12.22 15.09
C LYS A 156 -0.08 -13.02 16.01
N ARG A 157 -0.41 -12.51 17.21
CA ARG A 157 -1.34 -13.19 18.14
C ARG A 157 -2.78 -13.16 17.67
N HIS A 158 -3.20 -12.08 17.00
CA HIS A 158 -4.61 -11.82 16.75
C HIS A 158 -5.02 -11.88 15.27
N CYS A 159 -4.06 -11.81 14.33
CA CYS A 159 -4.36 -11.51 12.92
C CYS A 159 -3.43 -12.24 11.92
N ASP A 160 -2.78 -13.34 12.30
CA ASP A 160 -1.80 -14.07 11.47
C ASP A 160 -0.67 -13.21 10.88
N GLY A 161 -0.36 -12.08 11.53
CA GLY A 161 0.69 -11.14 11.09
C GLY A 161 0.20 -10.03 10.16
N ALA A 162 -1.10 -9.95 9.85
CA ALA A 162 -1.68 -8.78 9.21
C ALA A 162 -1.75 -7.61 10.20
N ALA A 163 -1.34 -6.42 9.77
CA ALA A 163 -1.43 -5.24 10.60
C ALA A 163 -2.90 -4.85 10.79
N GLN A 164 -3.31 -4.60 12.04
CA GLN A 164 -4.66 -4.17 12.39
C GLN A 164 -4.60 -3.01 13.39
N ALA A 165 -5.60 -2.16 13.36
CA ALA A 165 -5.76 -1.08 14.30
C ALA A 165 -7.23 -0.67 14.32
N TYR A 166 -7.74 -0.26 15.47
CA TYR A 166 -9.05 0.34 15.62
C TYR A 166 -9.12 1.65 14.85
N HIS A 167 -10.07 1.73 13.92
CA HIS A 167 -10.19 2.82 12.93
C HIS A 167 -8.85 3.12 12.23
N GLY A 168 -8.04 2.08 12.05
CA GLY A 168 -6.73 2.16 11.42
C GLY A 168 -5.72 3.07 12.12
N SER A 169 -6.00 3.49 13.36
CA SER A 169 -5.22 4.52 14.07
C SER A 169 -4.75 4.06 15.46
N CYS A 170 -5.57 3.33 16.22
CA CYS A 170 -5.24 2.94 17.60
C CYS A 170 -5.02 1.43 17.71
N VAL A 171 -4.06 1.00 18.53
CA VAL A 171 -3.79 -0.43 18.78
C VAL A 171 -3.95 -0.71 20.27
N SER A 172 -4.69 -1.76 20.63
CA SER A 172 -4.84 -2.14 22.04
C SER A 172 -3.49 -2.51 22.66
N SER A 173 -3.33 -2.20 23.95
CA SER A 173 -2.05 -2.29 24.68
C SER A 173 -1.00 -1.22 24.33
N PHE A 174 -1.33 -0.27 23.45
CA PHE A 174 -0.48 0.90 23.13
C PHE A 174 -1.22 2.20 23.52
N PRO A 175 -1.27 2.55 24.82
CA PRO A 175 -1.94 3.77 25.27
C PRO A 175 -1.25 5.02 24.71
N ASN A 176 -2.03 6.06 24.41
CA ASN A 176 -1.57 7.33 23.86
C ASN A 176 -0.76 7.22 22.55
N PHE A 177 -0.87 6.10 21.85
CA PHE A 177 -0.17 5.86 20.59
C PHE A 177 -1.17 5.82 19.43
N PHE A 178 -0.98 6.74 18.48
CA PHE A 178 -1.84 6.92 17.31
C PHE A 178 -1.00 6.79 16.04
N ILE A 179 -1.44 5.94 15.12
CA ILE A 179 -0.81 5.69 13.83
C ILE A 179 -1.54 6.51 12.76
N MET A 180 -0.83 7.47 12.18
CA MET A 180 -1.30 8.18 10.98
C MET A 180 -1.09 7.31 9.75
N MET A 181 -2.08 7.27 8.85
CA MET A 181 -2.07 6.41 7.66
C MET A 181 -1.78 4.94 7.99
N GLY A 182 -2.34 4.47 9.12
CA GLY A 182 -2.17 3.11 9.61
C GLY A 182 -2.98 2.06 8.83
N PRO A 183 -3.09 0.84 9.37
CA PRO A 183 -3.71 -0.29 8.68
C PRO A 183 -5.11 0.04 8.17
N ASN A 184 -5.47 -0.46 6.99
CA ASN A 184 -6.78 -0.27 6.37
C ASN A 184 -7.19 1.18 6.02
N THR A 185 -6.32 2.19 6.23
CA THR A 185 -6.64 3.61 5.92
C THR A 185 -6.09 4.12 4.60
N ALA A 186 -4.97 3.55 4.13
CA ALA A 186 -4.31 3.92 2.87
C ALA A 186 -4.92 3.20 1.66
N ALA A 187 -6.24 3.25 1.52
CA ALA A 187 -6.93 2.57 0.44
C ALA A 187 -6.61 3.28 -0.89
N GLY A 188 -6.07 2.56 -1.88
CA GLY A 188 -5.52 3.13 -3.12
C GLY A 188 -6.49 3.89 -4.04
N HIS A 189 -7.73 4.09 -3.60
CA HIS A 189 -8.85 4.71 -4.30
C HIS A 189 -9.37 6.00 -3.62
N LEU A 190 -8.89 6.35 -2.41
CA LEU A 190 -9.31 7.55 -1.68
C LEU A 190 -8.17 8.56 -1.55
N SER A 191 -8.53 9.81 -1.25
CA SER A 191 -7.56 10.88 -1.00
C SER A 191 -6.85 10.64 0.33
N VAL A 192 -5.53 10.45 0.26
CA VAL A 192 -4.65 10.36 1.44
C VAL A 192 -4.78 11.61 2.31
N VAL A 193 -4.93 12.79 1.71
CA VAL A 193 -5.07 14.06 2.43
C VAL A 193 -6.34 14.05 3.28
N PHE A 194 -7.48 13.70 2.67
CA PHE A 194 -8.75 13.65 3.37
C PHE A 194 -8.73 12.63 4.51
N SER A 195 -8.23 11.42 4.26
CA SER A 195 -8.06 10.40 5.30
C SER A 195 -7.16 10.88 6.44
N THR A 196 -6.08 11.59 6.13
CA THR A 196 -5.17 12.16 7.13
C THR A 196 -5.88 13.23 7.96
N GLU A 197 -6.62 14.15 7.36
CA GLU A 197 -7.39 15.19 8.07
C GLU A 197 -8.42 14.57 9.02
N CYS A 198 -9.15 13.54 8.56
CA CYS A 198 -10.08 12.80 9.42
C CYS A 198 -9.36 12.14 10.61
N GLN A 199 -8.21 11.50 10.39
CA GLN A 199 -7.42 10.87 11.44
C GLN A 199 -6.84 11.89 12.44
N ILE A 200 -6.41 13.06 11.97
CA ILE A 200 -5.94 14.16 12.84
C ILE A 200 -7.09 14.62 13.74
N ASN A 201 -8.26 14.90 13.16
CA ASN A 201 -9.44 15.34 13.91
C ASN A 201 -9.89 14.29 14.93
N PHE A 202 -9.90 13.01 14.52
CA PHE A 202 -10.16 11.87 15.41
C PHE A 202 -9.17 11.86 16.58
N THR A 203 -7.87 11.93 16.29
CA THR A 203 -6.81 11.88 17.31
C THR A 203 -6.90 13.06 18.28
N LEU A 204 -7.12 14.29 17.77
CA LEU A 204 -7.27 15.48 18.60
C LEU A 204 -8.52 15.42 19.49
N HIS A 205 -9.63 14.85 18.99
CA HIS A 205 -10.84 14.67 19.78
C HIS A 205 -10.58 13.82 21.02
N PHE A 206 -9.83 12.73 20.88
CA PHE A 206 -9.46 11.88 22.00
C PHE A 206 -8.35 12.48 22.86
N LEU A 207 -7.31 13.10 22.30
CA LEU A 207 -6.24 13.67 23.12
C LEU A 207 -6.65 14.89 23.94
N ARG A 208 -7.67 15.65 23.51
CA ARG A 208 -8.05 16.92 24.12
C ARG A 208 -8.35 16.84 25.63
N PRO A 209 -9.14 15.86 26.15
CA PRO A 209 -9.38 15.75 27.60
C PRO A 209 -8.12 15.44 28.42
N VAL A 210 -7.15 14.71 27.85
CA VAL A 210 -5.86 14.42 28.50
C VAL A 210 -4.99 15.67 28.52
N LEU A 211 -4.90 16.38 27.38
CA LEU A 211 -4.08 17.59 27.24
C LEU A 211 -4.62 18.77 28.05
N LYS A 212 -5.92 18.82 28.30
CA LYS A 212 -6.56 19.88 29.08
C LYS A 212 -6.80 19.52 30.55
N GLU A 213 -6.40 18.32 30.97
CA GLU A 213 -6.62 17.80 32.33
C GLU A 213 -8.10 17.80 32.75
N GLU A 214 -9.03 17.88 31.79
CA GLU A 214 -10.48 18.05 32.04
C GLU A 214 -11.13 16.80 32.66
N ALA A 215 -10.47 15.64 32.60
CA ALA A 215 -11.08 14.35 32.91
C ALA A 215 -10.35 13.48 33.96
N MET A 216 -9.30 13.99 34.64
CA MET A 216 -8.37 13.17 35.46
C MET A 216 -7.75 11.97 34.69
N ALA A 217 -7.94 11.93 33.36
CA ALA A 217 -7.50 10.85 32.51
C ALA A 217 -6.03 11.10 32.12
N THR A 218 -5.15 10.17 32.49
CA THR A 218 -3.72 10.22 32.18
C THR A 218 -3.36 9.47 30.91
N ALA A 219 -4.24 8.60 30.44
CA ALA A 219 -4.02 7.79 29.26
C ALA A 219 -5.34 7.42 28.57
N ILE A 220 -5.25 7.26 27.25
CA ILE A 220 -6.31 6.73 26.40
C ILE A 220 -5.78 5.48 25.74
N SER A 221 -6.54 4.40 25.86
CA SER A 221 -6.26 3.13 25.21
C SER A 221 -7.54 2.57 24.63
N VAL A 222 -7.43 1.94 23.47
CA VAL A 222 -8.54 1.17 22.92
C VAL A 222 -8.70 -0.14 23.68
N VAL A 223 -9.94 -0.54 23.94
CA VAL A 223 -10.24 -1.84 24.55
C VAL A 223 -10.12 -2.95 23.50
N PRO A 224 -9.50 -4.11 23.81
CA PRO A 224 -9.24 -5.16 22.82
C PRO A 224 -10.50 -5.64 22.06
N ASN A 225 -11.64 -5.73 22.75
CA ASN A 225 -12.91 -6.15 22.15
C ASN A 225 -13.48 -5.12 21.15
N ALA A 226 -13.13 -3.84 21.27
CA ALA A 226 -13.52 -2.81 20.30
C ALA A 226 -12.67 -2.92 19.03
N GLU A 227 -11.34 -3.05 19.19
CA GLU A 227 -10.42 -3.28 18.06
C GLU A 227 -10.80 -4.54 17.27
N LYS A 228 -11.09 -5.65 17.97
CA LYS A 228 -11.51 -6.90 17.32
C LYS A 228 -12.82 -6.75 16.55
N ARG A 229 -13.78 -5.97 17.05
CA ARG A 229 -15.06 -5.73 16.37
C ARG A 229 -14.92 -4.88 15.11
N ASP A 230 -14.04 -3.88 15.14
CA ASP A 230 -13.76 -3.00 14.01
C ASP A 230 -13.03 -3.73 12.87
N ASN A 231 -12.24 -4.75 13.19
CA ASN A 231 -11.46 -5.53 12.23
C ASN A 231 -12.11 -6.86 11.81
N ALA A 232 -13.33 -7.16 12.26
CA ALA A 232 -14.09 -8.36 11.91
C ALA A 232 -14.94 -8.12 10.65
#